data_AF-A0A556SUN8-F1
#
_entry.id   AF-A0A556SUN8-F1
#
_cell.length_a   1.000
_cell.length_b   1.000
_cell.length_c   1.000
_cell.angle_alpha   90.00
_cell.angle_beta   90.00
_cell.angle_gamma   90.00
#
_symmetry.space_group_name_H-M   'P 1'
#
loop_
_entity.id
_entity.type
_entity.pdbx_description
1 polymer ?
#
loop_
_entity_poly.entity_id
_entity_poly.type
_entity_poly.pdbx_seq_one_letter_code
_entity_poly.pdbx_strand_id
1 'polypeptide(L)'
;MFELEWAKNLCNNFNSYSEFVEIGLGFIVLKYNVIFSKALSYLVYNDSIEVDTLAKEREKGLTLTCSANLLLACLECQVPANWDRHNRESLKKFTNLGYILK
;
A
#
# COMPACT_ATOMS: atom_id res chain seq x y z
N MET A 1 -1.63 16.29 16.31
CA MET A 1 -2.59 15.41 15.61
C MET A 1 -2.19 15.42 14.14
N PHE A 2 -1.91 14.27 13.54
CA PHE A 2 -1.53 14.19 12.13
C PHE A 2 -2.77 14.48 11.27
N GLU A 3 -2.70 15.41 10.32
CA GLU A 3 -3.75 15.57 9.30
C GLU A 3 -3.64 14.43 8.29
N LEU A 4 -4.48 13.40 8.50
CA LEU A 4 -4.45 12.14 7.75
C LEU A 4 -5.68 11.96 6.86
N GLU A 5 -6.40 13.03 6.52
CA GLU A 5 -7.65 12.95 5.74
C GLU A 5 -7.46 12.14 4.44
N TRP A 6 -6.37 12.39 3.71
CA TRP A 6 -5.99 11.64 2.51
C TRP A 6 -5.53 10.20 2.80
N ALA A 7 -5.03 9.95 4.02
CA ALA A 7 -4.51 8.67 4.44
C ALA A 7 -5.58 7.70 4.97
N LYS A 8 -6.69 8.23 5.50
CA LYS A 8 -7.80 7.45 6.08
C LYS A 8 -8.39 6.41 5.11
N ASN A 9 -8.51 6.76 3.83
CA ASN A 9 -9.27 5.95 2.87
C ASN A 9 -8.75 4.52 2.62
N LEU A 10 -7.47 4.21 2.88
CA LEU A 10 -6.97 2.83 2.68
C LEU A 10 -7.35 1.89 3.82
N CYS A 11 -7.72 2.40 4.99
CA CYS A 11 -8.26 1.56 6.05
C CYS A 11 -9.76 1.27 5.85
N ASN A 12 -10.44 1.96 4.91
CA ASN A 12 -11.89 1.81 4.71
C ASN A 12 -12.29 0.44 4.15
N ASN A 13 -11.34 -0.32 3.60
CA ASN A 13 -11.57 -1.70 3.16
C ASN A 13 -11.56 -2.70 4.32
N PHE A 14 -11.30 -2.24 5.55
CA PHE A 14 -11.46 -3.02 6.78
C PHE A 14 -12.66 -2.47 7.56
N ASN A 15 -13.50 -3.37 8.07
CA ASN A 15 -14.66 -3.07 8.89
C ASN A 15 -14.25 -2.52 10.27
N SER A 16 -13.05 -2.86 10.75
CA SER A 16 -12.54 -2.35 12.02
C SER A 16 -11.01 -2.34 12.09
N TYR A 17 -10.49 -1.59 13.07
CA TYR A 17 -9.06 -1.66 13.42
C TYR A 17 -8.64 -3.07 13.85
N SER A 18 -9.49 -3.77 14.62
CA SER A 18 -9.19 -5.13 15.07
C SER A 18 -9.03 -6.10 13.90
N GLU A 19 -9.91 -5.99 12.90
CA GLU A 19 -9.80 -6.77 11.67
C GLU A 19 -8.49 -6.45 10.94
N PHE A 20 -8.14 -5.17 10.79
CA PHE A 20 -6.84 -4.80 10.20
C PHE A 20 -5.65 -5.42 10.95
N VAL A 21 -5.68 -5.49 12.28
CA VAL A 21 -4.59 -6.11 13.07
C VAL A 21 -4.53 -7.61 12.88
N GLU A 22 -5.68 -8.27 12.70
CA GLU A 22 -5.77 -9.73 12.56
C GLU A 22 -5.34 -10.22 11.18
N ILE A 23 -5.71 -9.49 10.13
CA ILE A 23 -5.62 -9.96 8.74
C ILE A 23 -4.98 -8.94 7.78
N GLY A 24 -4.62 -7.75 8.25
CA GLY A 24 -4.03 -6.71 7.42
C GLY A 24 -2.50 -6.71 7.46
N LEU A 25 -1.89 -6.16 6.42
CA LEU A 25 -0.47 -5.81 6.43
C LEU A 25 -0.33 -4.40 5.89
N GLY A 26 0.50 -3.57 6.53
CA GLY A 26 0.58 -2.16 6.19
C GLY A 26 1.91 -1.52 6.53
N PHE A 27 2.37 -0.64 5.65
CA PHE A 27 3.57 0.18 5.82
C PHE A 27 3.23 1.65 5.57
N ILE A 28 3.89 2.53 6.31
CA ILE A 28 3.85 3.98 6.10
C ILE A 28 5.27 4.53 6.02
N VAL A 29 5.45 5.53 5.17
CA VAL A 29 6.66 6.34 5.11
C VAL A 29 6.36 7.68 5.77
N LEU A 30 7.10 8.00 6.82
CA LEU A 30 7.02 9.27 7.55
C LEU A 30 8.23 10.14 7.20
N LYS A 31 8.00 11.41 6.88
CA LYS A 31 9.04 12.44 6.72
C LYS A 31 8.55 13.71 7.38
N TYR A 32 9.38 14.32 8.23
CA TYR A 32 9.01 15.50 9.04
C TYR A 32 7.66 15.38 9.78
N ASN A 33 7.38 14.19 10.34
CA ASN A 33 6.13 13.93 11.06
C ASN A 33 4.86 14.09 10.18
N VAL A 34 4.99 13.86 8.88
CA VAL A 34 3.89 13.78 7.93
C VAL A 34 3.97 12.43 7.24
N ILE A 35 2.82 11.79 6.99
CA ILE A 35 2.80 10.58 6.16
C ILE A 35 2.99 11.01 4.70
N PHE A 36 3.96 10.41 4.02
CA PHE A 36 4.26 10.70 2.61
C PHE A 36 3.74 9.61 1.67
N SER A 37 3.84 8.35 2.10
CA SER A 37 3.34 7.20 1.35
C SER A 37 2.84 6.12 2.30
N LYS A 38 1.90 5.31 1.81
CA LYS A 38 1.33 4.18 2.51
C LYS A 38 1.10 3.04 1.52
N ALA A 39 1.33 1.81 1.97
CA ALA A 39 1.12 0.59 1.20
C ALA A 39 0.43 -0.41 2.14
N LEU A 40 -0.70 -0.95 1.72
CA LEU A 40 -1.54 -1.85 2.52
C LEU A 40 -1.95 -3.06 1.68
N SER A 41 -2.05 -4.25 2.29
CA SER A 41 -2.61 -5.44 1.66
C SER A 41 -3.93 -5.82 2.30
N TYR A 42 -4.91 -6.18 1.47
CA TYR A 42 -6.22 -6.66 1.87
C TYR A 42 -6.29 -8.17 1.71
N LEU A 43 -6.01 -8.90 2.79
CA LEU A 43 -5.90 -10.36 2.73
C LEU A 43 -7.25 -11.06 2.74
N VAL A 44 -8.31 -10.40 3.23
CA VAL A 44 -9.65 -11.01 3.31
C VAL A 44 -10.54 -10.66 2.13
N TYR A 45 -10.32 -9.53 1.46
CA TYR A 45 -11.25 -9.08 0.42
C TYR A 45 -10.89 -9.55 -0.99
N ASN A 46 -9.61 -9.57 -1.38
CA ASN A 46 -9.22 -9.85 -2.77
C ASN A 46 -7.73 -10.28 -2.93
N ASP A 47 -7.05 -10.65 -1.84
CA ASP A 47 -5.61 -10.96 -1.86
C ASP A 47 -4.76 -9.85 -2.52
N SER A 48 -5.21 -8.60 -2.39
CA SER A 48 -4.72 -7.50 -3.20
C SER A 48 -3.92 -6.47 -2.40
N ILE A 49 -2.94 -5.86 -3.04
CA ILE A 49 -2.14 -4.76 -2.49
C ILE A 49 -2.57 -3.44 -3.09
N GLU A 50 -2.69 -2.43 -2.24
CA GLU A 50 -3.01 -1.06 -2.62
C GLU A 50 -1.97 -0.10 -2.05
N VAL A 51 -1.59 0.87 -2.86
CA VAL A 51 -0.51 1.81 -2.55
C VAL A 51 -0.97 3.21 -2.91
N ASP A 52 -0.97 4.07 -1.91
CA ASP A 52 -1.26 5.48 -2.06
C ASP A 52 -0.08 6.35 -1.63
N THR A 53 -0.06 7.54 -2.20
CA THR A 53 0.96 8.56 -1.97
C THR A 53 0.30 9.91 -1.91
N LEU A 54 0.80 10.78 -1.06
CA LEU A 54 0.34 12.16 -1.03
C LEU A 54 0.57 12.81 -2.41
N ALA A 55 -0.49 13.33 -3.03
CA ALA A 55 -0.47 13.80 -4.42
C ALA A 55 0.58 14.90 -4.70
N LYS A 56 0.89 15.73 -3.69
CA LYS A 56 1.91 16.79 -3.77
C LYS A 56 3.35 16.28 -3.77
N GLU A 57 3.56 15.04 -3.36
CA GLU A 57 4.86 14.46 -3.02
C GLU A 57 5.06 13.12 -3.76
N ARG A 58 4.79 13.10 -5.07
CA ARG A 58 5.13 11.97 -5.96
C ARG A 58 6.66 11.86 -6.16
N GLU A 59 7.44 11.91 -5.08
CA GLU A 59 8.84 11.50 -5.07
C GLU A 59 8.85 9.99 -5.39
N LYS A 60 9.20 9.65 -6.65
CA LYS A 60 9.06 8.29 -7.20
C LYS A 60 9.73 7.19 -6.36
N GLY A 61 10.76 7.54 -5.57
CA GLY A 61 11.51 6.60 -4.74
C GLY A 61 10.77 6.15 -3.48
N LEU A 62 10.04 7.04 -2.80
CA LEU A 62 9.39 6.71 -1.52
C LEU A 62 8.23 5.74 -1.71
N THR A 63 7.45 5.94 -2.77
CA THR A 63 6.38 5.01 -3.12
C THR A 63 6.92 3.63 -3.43
N LEU A 64 7.95 3.54 -4.27
CA LEU A 64 8.55 2.27 -4.65
C LEU A 64 9.10 1.53 -3.43
N THR A 65 9.75 2.27 -2.52
CA THR A 65 10.27 1.72 -1.26
C THR A 65 9.14 1.16 -0.39
N CYS A 66 8.06 1.93 -0.20
CA CYS A 66 6.89 1.51 0.58
C CYS A 66 6.24 0.26 -0.02
N SER A 67 6.04 0.24 -1.34
CA SER A 67 5.49 -0.92 -2.06
C SER A 67 6.40 -2.16 -2.01
N ALA A 68 7.71 -1.97 -2.11
CA ALA A 68 8.68 -3.07 -2.02
C ALA A 68 8.67 -3.70 -0.62
N ASN A 69 8.59 -2.91 0.44
CA ASN A 69 8.48 -3.43 1.81
C ASN A 69 7.20 -4.23 2.01
N LEU A 70 6.06 -3.74 1.48
CA LEU A 70 4.82 -4.50 1.54
C LEU A 70 4.93 -5.83 0.79
N LEU A 71 5.49 -5.82 -0.42
CA LEU A 71 5.70 -7.05 -1.20
C LEU A 71 6.59 -8.06 -0.46
N LEU A 72 7.70 -7.59 0.13
CA LEU A 72 8.59 -8.44 0.92
C LEU A 72 7.85 -9.08 2.10
N ALA A 73 7.08 -8.29 2.85
CA ALA A 73 6.31 -8.81 3.98
C ALA A 73 5.20 -9.78 3.53
N CYS A 74 4.56 -9.56 2.37
CA CYS A 74 3.65 -10.55 1.80
C CYS A 74 4.36 -11.87 1.48
N LEU A 75 5.57 -11.81 0.90
CA LEU A 75 6.38 -13.01 0.60
C LEU A 75 6.79 -13.75 1.87
N GLU A 76 7.24 -13.04 2.91
CA GLU A 76 7.61 -13.61 4.20
C GLU A 76 6.44 -14.30 4.91
N CYS A 77 5.26 -13.68 4.86
CA CYS A 77 4.04 -14.24 5.43
C CYS A 77 3.37 -15.31 4.54
N GLN A 78 3.93 -15.62 3.36
CA GLN A 78 3.35 -16.53 2.36
C GLN A 78 1.95 -16.14 1.90
N VAL A 79 1.74 -14.83 1.80
CA VAL A 79 0.46 -14.24 1.46
C VAL A 79 0.47 -13.75 0.01
N PRO A 80 -0.58 -14.03 -0.78
CA PRO A 80 -0.67 -13.54 -2.14
C PRO A 80 -0.67 -12.00 -2.19
N ALA A 81 0.19 -11.46 -3.04
CA ALA A 81 0.33 -10.03 -3.26
C ALA A 81 -0.22 -9.67 -4.65
N ASN A 82 -1.50 -9.96 -4.91
CA ASN A 82 -2.10 -9.57 -6.19
C ASN A 82 -2.18 -8.05 -6.25
N TRP A 83 -2.02 -7.45 -7.42
CA TRP A 83 -2.21 -6.01 -7.56
C TRP A 83 -3.49 -5.74 -8.36
N ASP A 84 -4.42 -4.99 -7.76
CA ASP A 84 -5.64 -4.58 -8.43
C ASP A 84 -5.37 -3.38 -9.35
N ARG A 85 -5.61 -3.56 -10.65
CA ARG A 85 -5.24 -2.64 -11.74
C ARG A 85 -6.08 -1.35 -11.77
N HIS A 86 -6.79 -1.00 -10.70
CA HIS A 86 -7.72 0.13 -10.66
C HIS A 86 -7.10 1.49 -11.03
N ASN A 87 -5.78 1.66 -10.96
CA ASN A 87 -5.12 2.90 -11.34
C ASN A 87 -3.99 2.69 -12.36
N ARG A 88 -4.17 3.18 -13.60
CA ARG A 88 -3.09 3.16 -14.62
C ARG A 88 -1.83 3.90 -14.16
N GLU A 89 -1.95 4.88 -13.26
CA GLU A 89 -0.78 5.60 -12.73
C GLU A 89 0.10 4.75 -11.81
N SER A 90 -0.43 3.68 -11.21
CA SER A 90 0.37 2.76 -10.40
C SER A 90 1.03 1.65 -11.22
N LEU A 91 0.63 1.46 -12.49
CA LEU A 91 1.18 0.43 -13.36
C LEU A 91 2.71 0.45 -13.45
N LYS A 92 3.29 1.63 -13.70
CA LYS A 92 4.74 1.79 -13.82
C LYS A 92 5.48 1.39 -12.53
N LYS A 93 4.83 1.53 -11.39
CA LYS A 93 5.39 1.17 -10.08
C LYS A 93 5.43 -0.34 -9.93
N PHE A 94 4.32 -1.01 -10.23
CA PHE A 94 4.23 -2.47 -10.12
C PHE A 94 5.08 -3.19 -11.16
N THR A 95 5.22 -2.65 -12.38
CA THR A 95 6.18 -3.19 -13.35
C THR A 95 7.62 -3.10 -12.85
N ASN A 96 7.99 -2.02 -12.14
CA ASN A 96 9.32 -1.91 -11.54
C ASN A 96 9.54 -2.92 -10.39
N LEU A 97 8.47 -3.43 -9.79
CA LEU A 97 8.51 -4.48 -8.77
C LEU A 97 8.44 -5.90 -9.38
N GLY A 98 8.45 -6.02 -10.71
CA GLY A 98 8.45 -7.31 -11.41
C GLY A 98 7.07 -7.84 -11.80
N TYR A 99 5.99 -7.09 -11.59
CA TYR A 99 4.66 -7.50 -12.05
C TYR A 99 4.57 -7.40 -13.58
N ILE A 100 4.00 -8.44 -14.20
CA ILE A 100 3.80 -8.52 -15.65
C ILE A 100 2.32 -8.30 -15.96
N LEU A 101 2.03 -7.43 -16.93
CA LEU A 101 0.70 -7.32 -17.49
C LEU A 101 0.40 -8.58 -18.31
N LYS A 102 -0.39 -9.49 -17.76
CA LYS A 102 -1.15 -10.47 -18.55
C LYS A 102 -2.38 -9.83 -19.18
#